data_AF-A0A7S1X4C5-F1
#
_entry.id   AF-A0A7S1X4C5-F1
#
_cell.length_a   1.000
_cell.length_b   1.000
_cell.length_c   1.000
_cell.angle_alpha   90.00
_cell.angle_beta   90.00
_cell.angle_gamma   90.00
#
_symmetry.space_group_name_H-M   'P 1'
#
loop_
_entity.id
_entity.type
_entity.pdbx_description
1 polymer ?
#
loop_
_entity_poly.entity_id
_entity_poly.type
_entity_poly.pdbx_seq_one_letter_code
_entity_poly.pdbx_strand_id
1 'polypeptide(L)'
;MTLPAMPETPDETLPVPEGVNEWLCLQDAVTSVSHEKFTTHYAKLGWRKWAMMHANANVMVDLFWWISATFFCKEDSNAARLRSFLYHRFSRHFINLLIVDAEMGDSSLQSKLRDTYQRNFIHMLAVAACNLFRAAAPRSAPLFDTSFLRAVTKQLRIWTSGLLPADSHSMKAAGSGADAK
;
A
#
# COMPACT_ATOMS: atom_id res chain seq x y z
N MET A 1 8.77 16.04 -9.99
CA MET A 1 8.50 14.60 -10.15
C MET A 1 7.58 14.46 -11.35
N THR A 2 7.94 13.62 -12.30
CA THR A 2 7.16 13.38 -13.53
C THR A 2 6.52 12.01 -13.40
N LEU A 3 5.27 11.86 -13.83
CA LEU A 3 4.62 10.55 -13.82
C LEU A 3 5.21 9.64 -14.91
N PRO A 4 5.24 8.31 -14.70
CA PRO A 4 5.68 7.38 -15.72
C PRO A 4 4.69 7.37 -16.90
N ALA A 5 5.19 6.96 -18.06
CA ALA A 5 4.34 6.61 -19.18
C ALA A 5 3.37 5.48 -18.79
N MET A 6 2.24 5.40 -19.48
CA MET A 6 1.33 4.28 -19.29
C MET A 6 1.99 2.99 -19.76
N PRO A 7 1.91 1.90 -18.98
CA PRO A 7 2.32 0.58 -19.44
C PRO A 7 1.57 0.17 -20.70
N GLU A 8 2.25 -0.53 -21.59
CA GLU A 8 1.69 -1.09 -22.81
C GLU A 8 0.87 -2.36 -22.48
N THR A 9 1.26 -3.07 -21.43
CA THR A 9 0.58 -4.29 -20.98
C THR A 9 0.20 -4.24 -19.49
N PRO A 10 -0.81 -5.01 -19.06
CA PRO A 10 -1.23 -5.03 -17.65
C PRO A 10 -0.15 -5.51 -16.67
N ASP A 11 0.74 -6.40 -17.13
CA ASP A 11 1.74 -7.08 -16.30
C ASP A 11 3.11 -6.36 -16.30
N GLU A 12 3.29 -5.35 -17.14
CA GLU A 12 4.52 -4.56 -17.21
C GLU A 12 4.76 -3.78 -15.91
N THR A 13 5.97 -3.85 -15.37
CA THR A 13 6.34 -3.16 -14.13
C THR A 13 6.57 -1.68 -14.36
N LEU A 14 6.05 -0.84 -13.48
CA LEU A 14 6.37 0.58 -13.50
C LEU A 14 7.83 0.83 -13.08
N PRO A 15 8.45 1.91 -13.60
CA PRO A 15 9.83 2.22 -13.26
C PRO A 15 9.96 2.61 -11.79
N VAL A 16 11.09 2.24 -11.18
CA VAL A 16 11.46 2.72 -9.85
C VAL A 16 11.82 4.21 -9.95
N PRO A 17 11.44 5.06 -8.97
CA PRO A 17 11.83 6.47 -8.97
C PRO A 17 13.35 6.65 -9.01
N GLU A 18 13.83 7.67 -9.71
CA GLU A 18 15.26 7.91 -9.89
C GLU A 18 16.01 8.03 -8.55
N GLY A 19 17.18 7.40 -8.46
CA GLY A 19 18.04 7.46 -7.28
C GLY A 19 17.54 6.65 -6.09
N VAL A 20 16.48 5.84 -6.25
CA VAL A 20 15.89 5.03 -5.18
C VAL A 20 16.25 3.55 -5.36
N ASN A 21 16.53 2.90 -4.24
CA ASN A 21 16.59 1.43 -4.15
C ASN A 21 15.32 0.93 -3.45
N GLU A 22 14.41 0.37 -4.24
CA GLU A 22 13.12 -0.14 -3.80
C GLU A 22 13.27 -1.34 -2.85
N TRP A 23 14.28 -2.18 -3.06
CA TRP A 23 14.57 -3.33 -2.21
C TRP A 23 14.97 -2.93 -0.80
N LEU A 24 15.82 -1.91 -0.67
CA LEU A 24 16.22 -1.38 0.62
C LEU A 24 15.03 -0.76 1.36
N CYS A 25 14.21 0.03 0.64
CA CYS A 25 13.02 0.67 1.21
C CYS A 25 12.02 -0.38 1.73
N LEU A 26 11.85 -1.49 1.01
CA LEU A 26 11.02 -2.62 1.41
C LEU A 26 11.65 -3.39 2.58
N GLN A 27 12.95 -3.68 2.53
CA GLN A 27 13.67 -4.45 3.54
C GLN A 27 13.56 -3.82 4.94
N ASP A 28 13.68 -2.50 5.03
CA ASP A 28 13.56 -1.78 6.29
C ASP A 28 12.15 -1.92 6.89
N ALA A 29 11.11 -1.78 6.04
CA ALA A 29 9.72 -1.95 6.45
C ALA A 29 9.42 -3.39 6.88
N VAL A 30 9.88 -4.38 6.11
CA VAL A 30 9.74 -5.81 6.41
C VAL A 30 10.39 -6.13 7.75
N THR A 31 11.60 -5.61 7.98
CA THR A 31 12.36 -5.83 9.21
C THR A 31 11.62 -5.22 10.40
N SER A 32 11.17 -3.97 10.30
CA SER A 32 10.39 -3.30 11.35
C SER A 32 9.15 -4.12 11.76
N VAL A 33 8.33 -4.50 10.79
CA VAL A 33 7.11 -5.29 11.05
C VAL A 33 7.44 -6.68 11.60
N SER A 34 8.52 -7.30 11.10
CA SER A 34 9.02 -8.58 11.61
C SER A 34 9.33 -8.52 13.11
N HIS A 35 9.99 -7.45 13.57
CA HIS A 35 10.34 -7.28 14.98
C HIS A 35 9.14 -6.92 15.85
N GLU A 36 8.22 -6.09 15.36
CA GLU A 36 7.09 -5.60 16.14
C GLU A 36 5.94 -6.63 16.26
N LYS A 37 5.67 -7.40 15.19
CA LYS A 37 4.43 -8.20 15.08
C LYS A 37 4.63 -9.69 15.26
N PHE A 38 5.86 -10.19 15.19
CA PHE A 38 6.15 -11.61 15.29
C PHE A 38 7.10 -11.88 16.45
N THR A 39 6.79 -12.89 17.26
CA THR A 39 7.57 -13.22 18.47
C THR A 39 8.55 -14.35 18.22
N THR A 40 8.17 -15.36 17.44
CA THR A 40 8.99 -16.55 17.19
C THR A 40 9.96 -16.34 16.03
N HIS A 41 11.12 -17.00 16.10
CA HIS A 41 12.14 -16.94 15.04
C HIS A 41 11.60 -17.43 13.69
N TYR A 42 10.89 -18.57 13.67
CA TYR A 42 10.33 -19.13 12.44
C TYR A 42 9.27 -18.23 11.81
N ALA A 43 8.41 -17.58 12.60
CA ALA A 43 7.42 -16.65 12.05
C ALA A 43 8.07 -15.40 11.46
N LYS A 44 9.13 -14.88 12.11
CA LYS A 44 9.94 -13.78 11.56
C LYS A 44 10.58 -14.15 10.22
N LEU A 45 11.15 -15.36 10.12
CA LEU A 45 11.81 -15.83 8.92
C LEU A 45 10.79 -16.08 7.78
N GLY A 46 9.67 -16.73 8.08
CA GLY A 46 8.56 -16.93 7.13
C GLY A 46 8.01 -15.61 6.60
N TRP A 47 7.76 -14.65 7.49
CA TRP A 47 7.34 -13.29 7.13
C TRP A 47 8.34 -12.62 6.19
N ARG A 48 9.63 -12.59 6.55
CA ARG A 48 10.67 -11.94 5.72
C ARG A 48 10.75 -12.58 4.34
N LYS A 49 10.71 -13.91 4.26
CA LYS A 49 10.78 -14.65 2.99
C LYS A 49 9.60 -14.30 2.07
N TRP A 50 8.39 -14.28 2.61
CA TRP A 50 7.19 -13.94 1.85
C TRP A 50 7.13 -12.44 1.49
N ALA A 51 7.42 -11.57 2.45
CA ALA A 51 7.28 -10.13 2.27
C ALA A 51 8.30 -9.56 1.27
N MET A 52 9.50 -10.14 1.19
CA MET A 52 10.56 -9.77 0.24
C MET A 52 10.39 -10.40 -1.16
N MET A 53 9.20 -10.86 -1.54
CA MET A 53 8.96 -11.30 -2.92
C MET A 53 8.90 -10.12 -3.89
N HIS A 54 9.38 -10.31 -5.13
CA HIS A 54 9.35 -9.30 -6.21
C HIS A 54 7.96 -8.67 -6.41
N ALA A 55 6.90 -9.47 -6.31
CA ALA A 55 5.52 -8.97 -6.43
C ALA A 55 5.21 -7.85 -5.40
N ASN A 56 5.71 -7.97 -4.18
CA ASN A 56 5.47 -6.97 -3.13
C ASN A 56 6.29 -5.69 -3.35
N ALA A 57 7.50 -5.81 -3.91
CA ALA A 57 8.29 -4.65 -4.34
C ALA A 57 7.57 -3.87 -5.46
N ASN A 58 7.03 -4.58 -6.46
CA ASN A 58 6.25 -3.97 -7.54
C ASN A 58 5.01 -3.25 -7.01
N VAL A 59 4.29 -3.86 -6.06
CA VAL A 59 3.10 -3.27 -5.43
C VAL A 59 3.46 -2.02 -4.62
N MET A 60 4.63 -1.98 -3.98
CA MET A 60 5.12 -0.76 -3.32
C MET A 60 5.42 0.35 -4.34
N VAL A 61 6.04 0.04 -5.48
CA VAL A 61 6.32 1.01 -6.55
C VAL A 61 5.01 1.51 -7.18
N ASP A 62 4.05 0.62 -7.43
CA ASP A 62 2.71 0.98 -7.89
C ASP A 62 2.04 1.95 -6.90
N LEU A 63 2.31 1.81 -5.59
CA LEU A 63 1.65 2.60 -4.54
C LEU A 63 2.21 4.00 -4.52
N PHE A 64 3.53 4.08 -4.66
CA PHE A 64 4.22 5.34 -4.83
C PHE A 64 3.65 6.11 -6.03
N TRP A 65 3.55 5.49 -7.20
CA TRP A 65 3.04 6.19 -8.38
C TRP A 65 1.57 6.56 -8.27
N TRP A 66 0.77 5.74 -7.62
CA TRP A 66 -0.63 6.08 -7.36
C TRP A 66 -0.76 7.30 -6.44
N ILE A 67 0.04 7.34 -5.37
CA ILE A 67 0.06 8.49 -4.44
C ILE A 67 0.59 9.74 -5.17
N SER A 68 1.65 9.61 -5.97
CA SER A 68 2.20 10.68 -6.80
C SER A 68 1.17 11.27 -7.74
N ALA A 69 0.47 10.43 -8.51
CA ALA A 69 -0.60 10.86 -9.41
C ALA A 69 -1.80 11.47 -8.65
N THR A 70 -2.07 11.02 -7.43
CA THR A 70 -3.23 11.50 -6.65
C THR A 70 -2.96 12.80 -5.92
N PHE A 71 -1.77 13.01 -5.38
CA PHE A 71 -1.51 14.11 -4.45
C PHE A 71 -0.49 15.12 -4.96
N PHE A 72 0.47 14.70 -5.77
CA PHE A 72 1.63 15.52 -6.15
C PHE A 72 1.61 15.95 -7.63
N CYS A 73 1.02 15.16 -8.52
CA CYS A 73 0.97 15.38 -9.96
C CYS A 73 -0.48 15.43 -10.48
N LYS A 74 -1.40 16.03 -9.72
CA LYS A 74 -2.85 16.04 -10.04
C LYS A 74 -3.20 16.63 -11.40
N GLU A 75 -2.41 17.60 -11.83
CA GLU A 75 -2.61 18.35 -13.09
C GLU A 75 -2.00 17.64 -14.31
N ASP A 76 -1.25 16.56 -14.09
CA ASP A 76 -0.70 15.76 -15.19
C ASP A 76 -1.83 15.08 -15.96
N SER A 77 -1.84 15.25 -17.29
CA SER A 77 -2.85 14.68 -18.18
C SER A 77 -3.01 13.17 -18.06
N ASN A 78 -1.96 12.45 -17.64
CA ASN A 78 -1.96 11.00 -17.45
C ASN A 78 -2.40 10.58 -16.03
N ALA A 79 -2.49 11.50 -15.08
CA ALA A 79 -2.72 11.17 -13.67
C ALA A 79 -4.02 10.39 -13.44
N ALA A 80 -5.12 10.76 -14.10
CA ALA A 80 -6.40 10.06 -13.96
C ALA A 80 -6.33 8.61 -14.47
N ARG A 81 -5.73 8.42 -15.65
CA ARG A 81 -5.59 7.10 -16.27
C ARG A 81 -4.66 6.19 -15.47
N LEU A 82 -3.53 6.72 -15.02
CA LEU A 82 -2.56 6.00 -14.20
C LEU A 82 -3.16 5.57 -12.86
N ARG A 83 -3.92 6.44 -12.18
CA ARG A 83 -4.61 6.11 -10.92
C ARG A 83 -5.58 4.93 -11.08
N SER A 84 -6.36 4.94 -12.15
CA SER A 84 -7.32 3.86 -12.45
C SER A 84 -6.60 2.54 -12.72
N PHE A 85 -5.58 2.56 -13.58
CA PHE A 85 -4.77 1.39 -13.89
C PHE A 85 -4.13 0.77 -12.64
N LEU A 86 -3.51 1.60 -11.80
CA LEU A 86 -2.84 1.15 -10.58
C LEU A 86 -3.84 0.60 -9.58
N TYR A 87 -5.01 1.23 -9.40
CA TYR A 87 -6.07 0.69 -8.54
C TYR A 87 -6.46 -0.74 -8.94
N HIS A 88 -6.64 -1.02 -10.24
CA HIS A 88 -6.95 -2.38 -10.70
C HIS A 88 -5.84 -3.39 -10.39
N ARG A 89 -4.57 -3.00 -10.55
CA ARG A 89 -3.43 -3.86 -10.18
C ARG A 89 -3.39 -4.14 -8.68
N PHE A 90 -3.63 -3.11 -7.86
CA PHE A 90 -3.77 -3.27 -6.41
C PHE A 90 -4.87 -4.26 -6.05
N SER A 91 -6.08 -4.05 -6.57
CA SER A 91 -7.21 -4.93 -6.28
C SER A 91 -6.91 -6.38 -6.67
N ARG A 92 -6.32 -6.63 -7.85
CA ARG A 92 -5.94 -7.98 -8.30
C ARG A 92 -4.90 -8.62 -7.37
N HIS A 93 -3.88 -7.88 -6.96
CA HIS A 93 -2.86 -8.38 -6.02
C HIS A 93 -3.46 -8.80 -4.68
N PHE A 94 -4.32 -7.95 -4.10
CA PHE A 94 -4.96 -8.25 -2.82
C PHE A 94 -5.98 -9.39 -2.90
N ILE A 95 -6.76 -9.48 -3.99
CA ILE A 95 -7.67 -10.61 -4.24
C ILE A 95 -6.88 -11.91 -4.30
N ASN A 96 -5.79 -11.96 -5.08
CA ASN A 96 -4.96 -13.17 -5.20
C ASN A 96 -4.32 -13.57 -3.86
N LEU A 97 -3.90 -12.60 -3.04
CA LEU A 97 -3.33 -12.86 -1.71
C LEU A 97 -4.37 -13.30 -0.67
N LEU A 98 -5.64 -12.88 -0.79
CA LEU A 98 -6.67 -13.12 0.22
C LEU A 98 -7.61 -14.29 -0.09
N ILE A 99 -7.73 -14.69 -1.36
CA ILE A 99 -8.70 -15.71 -1.80
C ILE A 99 -8.07 -17.09 -1.98
N VAL A 100 -6.79 -17.19 -2.38
CA VAL A 100 -6.20 -18.49 -2.79
C VAL A 100 -5.97 -19.48 -1.64
N ASP A 101 -5.92 -19.01 -0.38
CA ASP A 101 -5.69 -19.88 0.79
C ASP A 101 -6.98 -20.23 1.59
N ALA A 102 -8.16 -19.78 1.14
CA ALA A 102 -9.40 -19.89 1.91
C ALA A 102 -10.21 -21.18 1.68
N GLU A 103 -9.78 -22.08 0.79
CA GLU A 103 -10.56 -23.27 0.42
C GLU A 103 -10.32 -24.50 1.32
N MET A 104 -9.40 -24.45 2.30
CA MET A 104 -8.97 -25.65 3.05
C MET A 104 -8.88 -25.50 4.58
N GLY A 105 -9.92 -25.01 5.27
CA GLY A 105 -10.03 -25.24 6.72
C GLY A 105 -10.99 -24.38 7.53
N ASP A 106 -11.05 -24.67 8.83
CA ASP A 106 -12.01 -24.15 9.82
C ASP A 106 -12.06 -22.61 9.86
N SER A 107 -13.24 -22.05 9.54
CA SER A 107 -13.41 -20.70 8.98
C SER A 107 -13.13 -19.55 9.95
N SER A 108 -13.21 -19.78 11.26
CA SER A 108 -13.12 -18.72 12.26
C SER A 108 -11.69 -18.37 12.69
N LEU A 109 -10.78 -19.35 12.72
CA LEU A 109 -9.38 -19.13 13.04
C LEU A 109 -8.62 -18.58 11.83
N GLN A 110 -8.95 -19.08 10.64
CA GLN A 110 -8.37 -18.62 9.37
C GLN A 110 -8.75 -17.17 9.06
N SER A 111 -10.00 -16.75 9.34
CA SER A 111 -10.39 -15.34 9.15
C SER A 111 -9.59 -14.38 10.04
N LYS A 112 -9.43 -14.70 11.33
CA LYS A 112 -8.64 -13.88 12.27
C LYS A 112 -7.16 -13.79 11.88
N LEU A 113 -6.58 -14.90 11.43
CA LEU A 113 -5.19 -14.93 10.95
C LEU A 113 -5.05 -14.12 9.66
N ARG A 114 -5.96 -14.29 8.69
CA ARG A 114 -6.00 -13.50 7.46
C ARG A 114 -6.08 -12.00 7.74
N ASP A 115 -6.97 -11.58 8.64
CA ASP A 115 -7.13 -10.18 9.02
C ASP A 115 -5.86 -9.61 9.67
N THR A 116 -5.14 -10.44 10.43
CA THR A 116 -3.87 -10.06 11.06
C THR A 116 -2.75 -9.90 10.02
N TYR A 117 -2.63 -10.87 9.10
CA TYR A 117 -1.66 -10.80 8.00
C TYR A 117 -1.95 -9.63 7.07
N GLN A 118 -3.20 -9.42 6.68
CA GLN A 118 -3.61 -8.27 5.86
C GLN A 118 -3.25 -6.95 6.53
N ARG A 119 -3.49 -6.82 7.84
CA ARG A 119 -3.14 -5.61 8.60
C ARG A 119 -1.64 -5.38 8.65
N ASN A 120 -0.85 -6.43 8.88
CA ASN A 120 0.60 -6.35 8.89
C ASN A 120 1.16 -6.00 7.52
N PHE A 121 0.60 -6.57 6.45
CA PHE A 121 0.98 -6.29 5.07
C PHE A 121 0.65 -4.85 4.65
N ILE A 122 -0.55 -4.36 4.96
CA ILE A 122 -0.92 -2.95 4.73
C ILE A 122 0.04 -2.02 5.46
N HIS A 123 0.34 -2.31 6.73
CA HIS A 123 1.25 -1.48 7.50
C HIS A 123 2.66 -1.48 6.91
N MET A 124 3.18 -2.65 6.53
CA MET A 124 4.46 -2.81 5.87
C MET A 124 4.52 -1.99 4.57
N LEU A 125 3.52 -2.13 3.68
CA LEU A 125 3.47 -1.37 2.42
C LEU A 125 3.43 0.14 2.68
N ALA A 126 2.69 0.59 3.68
CA ALA A 126 2.62 2.00 4.02
C ALA A 126 3.97 2.55 4.52
N VAL A 127 4.68 1.79 5.38
CA VAL A 127 6.03 2.15 5.84
C VAL A 127 7.02 2.16 4.68
N ALA A 128 6.97 1.13 3.83
CA ALA A 128 7.85 0.99 2.68
C ALA A 128 7.64 2.14 1.67
N ALA A 129 6.39 2.51 1.41
CA ALA A 129 6.07 3.68 0.59
C ALA A 129 6.59 4.98 1.21
N CYS A 130 6.48 5.18 2.52
CA CYS A 130 7.07 6.35 3.19
C CYS A 130 8.59 6.40 2.99
N ASN A 131 9.27 5.26 3.14
CA ASN A 131 10.71 5.16 2.89
C ASN A 131 11.04 5.51 1.43
N LEU A 132 10.26 4.98 0.49
CA LEU A 132 10.41 5.27 -0.94
C LEU A 132 10.25 6.76 -1.25
N PHE A 133 9.25 7.42 -0.66
CA PHE A 133 9.03 8.86 -0.81
C PHE A 133 10.17 9.69 -0.22
N ARG A 134 10.69 9.33 0.96
CA ARG A 134 11.84 9.99 1.57
C ARG A 134 13.10 9.83 0.73
N ALA A 135 13.30 8.66 0.13
CA ALA A 135 14.42 8.39 -0.77
C ALA A 135 14.28 9.17 -2.10
N ALA A 136 13.09 9.16 -2.70
CA ALA A 136 12.81 9.82 -3.98
C ALA A 136 12.82 11.36 -3.88
N ALA A 137 12.45 11.91 -2.71
CA ALA A 137 12.40 13.35 -2.48
C ALA A 137 13.02 13.71 -1.11
N PRO A 138 14.35 13.63 -0.94
CA PRO A 138 15.01 13.83 0.35
C PRO A 138 14.77 15.22 0.96
N ARG A 139 14.67 16.24 0.12
CA ARG A 139 14.37 17.63 0.56
C ARG A 139 12.98 17.76 1.18
N SER A 140 12.05 16.88 0.80
CA SER A 140 10.68 16.83 1.30
C SER A 140 10.47 15.70 2.31
N ALA A 141 11.53 14.99 2.72
CA ALA A 141 11.46 13.89 3.67
C ALA A 141 10.67 14.20 4.97
N PRO A 142 10.74 15.42 5.54
CA PRO A 142 9.94 15.77 6.72
C PRO A 142 8.43 15.72 6.50
N LEU A 143 7.94 15.84 5.26
CA LEU A 143 6.51 15.80 4.93
C LEU A 143 5.95 14.37 4.91
N PHE A 144 6.81 13.36 4.76
CA PHE A 144 6.41 11.95 4.76
C PHE A 144 6.48 11.40 6.18
N ASP A 145 5.78 12.06 7.11
CA ASP A 145 5.81 11.80 8.55
C ASP A 145 4.78 10.73 8.97
N THR A 146 4.52 10.63 10.27
CA THR A 146 3.49 9.76 10.83
C THR A 146 2.08 10.08 10.31
N SER A 147 1.79 11.33 9.99
CA SER A 147 0.50 11.76 9.45
C SER A 147 0.31 11.22 8.03
N PHE A 148 1.35 11.34 7.19
CA PHE A 148 1.38 10.73 5.86
C PHE A 148 1.23 9.21 5.93
N LEU A 149 1.98 8.54 6.81
CA LEU A 149 1.88 7.09 7.03
C LEU A 149 0.45 6.66 7.39
N ARG A 150 -0.23 7.40 8.27
CA ARG A 150 -1.64 7.13 8.64
C ARG A 150 -2.58 7.30 7.46
N ALA A 151 -2.39 8.34 6.64
CA ALA A 151 -3.21 8.57 5.46
C ALA A 151 -3.07 7.43 4.43
N VAL A 152 -1.83 7.02 4.13
CA VAL A 152 -1.55 5.89 3.23
C VAL A 152 -2.13 4.59 3.79
N THR A 153 -1.94 4.32 5.08
CA THR A 153 -2.50 3.14 5.75
C THR A 153 -4.03 3.12 5.64
N LYS A 154 -4.70 4.27 5.86
CA LYS A 154 -6.16 4.38 5.73
C LYS A 154 -6.61 4.09 4.30
N GLN A 155 -5.93 4.66 3.30
CA GLN A 155 -6.27 4.44 1.89
C GLN A 155 -6.15 2.96 1.50
N LEU A 156 -5.06 2.30 1.90
CA LEU A 156 -4.86 0.88 1.65
C LEU A 156 -5.92 0.01 2.34
N ARG A 157 -6.38 0.37 3.54
CA ARG A 157 -7.51 -0.35 4.18
C ARG A 157 -8.79 -0.24 3.37
N ILE A 158 -9.13 0.97 2.92
CA ILE A 158 -10.35 1.20 2.10
C ILE A 158 -10.36 0.30 0.86
N TRP A 159 -9.21 0.12 0.20
CA TRP A 159 -9.12 -0.73 -1.00
C TRP A 159 -9.18 -2.23 -0.74
N THR A 160 -8.85 -2.67 0.47
CA THR A 160 -8.58 -4.08 0.74
C THR A 160 -9.64 -4.72 1.61
N SER A 161 -10.30 -3.95 2.46
CA SER A 161 -11.41 -4.41 3.32
C SER A 161 -12.71 -3.64 3.07
N GLY A 162 -12.73 -2.68 2.14
CA GLY A 162 -13.81 -1.70 2.02
C GLY A 162 -13.80 -0.71 3.19
N LEU A 163 -14.83 0.15 3.25
CA LEU A 163 -15.07 1.00 4.42
C LEU A 163 -15.46 0.11 5.60
N LEU A 164 -14.66 0.12 6.67
CA LEU A 164 -15.07 -0.49 7.92
C LEU A 164 -16.21 0.36 8.52
N PRO A 165 -17.18 -0.22 9.26
CA PRO A 165 -18.27 0.55 9.87
C PRO A 165 -17.80 1.74 10.73
N ALA A 166 -16.60 1.65 11.31
CA ALA A 166 -15.96 2.75 12.06
C ALA A 166 -15.51 3.93 11.18
N ASP A 167 -15.23 3.71 9.90
CA ASP A 167 -14.83 4.76 8.95
C ASP A 167 -16.03 5.58 8.44
N SER A 168 -17.22 4.97 8.43
CA SER A 168 -18.49 5.56 7.97
C SER A 168 -18.96 6.76 8.80
N HIS A 169 -18.57 6.81 10.09
CA HIS A 169 -18.91 7.94 10.96
C HIS A 169 -18.15 9.22 10.59
N SER A 170 -16.96 9.11 9.98
CA SER A 170 -16.16 10.27 9.56
C SER A 170 -16.62 10.89 8.24
N MET A 171 -17.23 10.10 7.34
CA MET A 171 -17.73 10.60 6.05
C MET A 171 -19.09 11.31 6.16
N LYS A 172 -19.94 10.95 7.13
CA LYS A 172 -21.20 11.69 7.38
C LYS A 172 -20.96 13.13 7.81
N ALA A 173 -19.85 13.42 8.50
CA ALA A 173 -19.49 14.78 8.92
C ALA A 173 -18.92 15.64 7.77
N ALA A 174 -18.26 15.02 6.77
CA ALA A 174 -17.73 15.75 5.61
C ALA A 174 -18.78 16.02 4.52
N GLY A 175 -19.87 15.24 4.49
CA GLY A 175 -20.95 15.37 3.51
C GLY A 175 -22.14 16.24 3.96
N SER A 176 -22.22 16.67 5.22
CA SER A 176 -23.35 17.48 5.72
C SER A 176 -23.06 18.98 5.83
N GLY A 177 -21.95 19.46 5.25
CA GLY A 177 -21.52 20.88 5.33
C GLY A 177 -21.63 21.65 4.01
N ALA A 178 -22.06 21.03 2.91
CA ALA A 178 -22.13 21.68 1.60
C ALA A 178 -23.56 21.99 1.12
N ASP A 179 -24.58 21.66 1.91
CA ASP A 179 -25.98 22.04 1.65
C ASP A 179 -26.57 22.71 2.90
N ALA A 180 -26.21 23.98 3.11
CA ALA A 180 -26.99 24.91 3.89
C ALA A 180 -27.00 26.24 3.12
N LYS A 181 -28.04 26.39 2.29
CA LYS A 181 -28.56 27.70 1.92
C LYS A 181 -29.20 28.36 3.14
#